data_AF-A0AAW0VPZ4-F1
#
_entry.id   AF-A0AAW0VPZ4-F1
#
_cell.length_a   1.000
_cell.length_b   1.000
_cell.length_c   1.000
_cell.angle_alpha   90.00
_cell.angle_beta   90.00
_cell.angle_gamma   90.00
#
_symmetry.space_group_name_H-M   'P 1'
#
loop_
_entity.id
_entity.type
_entity.pdbx_description
1 polymer ?
#
loop_
_entity_poly.entity_id
_entity_poly.type
_entity_poly.pdbx_seq_one_letter_code
_entity_poly.pdbx_strand_id
1 'polypeptide(L)'
;MSKTNLEKIFVCEETPTPRILLLTDTNEVNGRGLLYTVINSHLRSPANIHYLHTSLRAQDIRRFLKEESSGKIEFYDGASDPCGWVSDQPEVSLQQPLQEIFRLGHNGDGSGKRKIVMVVDRLEDITHHQDSLHLIRSLHLLAAGDNVEQLILYCGRDVMPESVLSALCHISSAVVHVLPSSPCSCQLILKKPSRKIIKAHEEFSLNENLHLQDIQQSKSKEVPCSDENLDSVAILASQTTFNLTLTDDQRIAKNNLLLPHTRVQSHGGHIHYTPDDVDDWDDDDPDDDLYI
;
A
#
# COMPACT_ATOMS: atom_id res chain seq x y z
N MET A 1 -15.12 -7.92 22.60
CA MET A 1 -14.76 -8.44 21.26
C MET A 1 -13.48 -7.74 20.83
N SER A 2 -12.51 -8.46 20.28
CA SER A 2 -11.28 -7.85 19.74
C SER A 2 -11.64 -7.03 18.50
N LYS A 3 -11.22 -5.76 18.45
CA LYS A 3 -11.42 -4.92 17.26
C LYS A 3 -10.71 -5.51 16.05
N THR A 4 -11.36 -5.51 14.90
CA THR A 4 -10.77 -6.01 13.64
C THR A 4 -9.66 -5.07 13.15
N ASN A 5 -8.89 -5.50 12.14
CA ASN A 5 -7.78 -4.66 11.67
C ASN A 5 -8.30 -3.43 10.92
N LEU A 6 -9.41 -3.56 10.19
CA LEU A 6 -10.07 -2.44 9.53
C LEU A 6 -10.53 -1.40 10.55
N GLU A 7 -11.17 -1.81 11.64
CA GLU A 7 -11.63 -0.89 12.69
C GLU A 7 -10.46 -0.12 13.31
N LYS A 8 -9.36 -0.81 13.62
CA LYS A 8 -8.17 -0.18 14.22
C LYS A 8 -7.54 0.87 13.31
N ILE A 9 -7.49 0.61 12.00
CA ILE A 9 -6.93 1.56 11.04
C ILE A 9 -7.86 2.78 10.90
N PHE A 10 -9.18 2.55 10.77
CA PHE A 10 -10.14 3.60 10.44
C PHE A 10 -10.56 4.43 11.65
N VAL A 11 -10.41 3.91 12.87
CA VAL A 11 -10.62 4.64 14.14
C VAL A 11 -9.31 5.26 14.65
N CYS A 12 -8.20 5.10 13.92
CA CYS A 12 -6.87 5.61 14.30
C CYS A 12 -6.33 5.02 15.62
N GLU A 13 -6.69 3.77 15.91
CA GLU A 13 -6.27 3.04 17.13
C GLU A 13 -5.12 2.07 16.87
N GLU A 14 -4.76 1.79 15.62
CA GLU A 14 -3.55 1.02 15.32
C GLU A 14 -2.31 1.81 15.74
N THR A 15 -1.42 1.15 16.47
CA THR A 15 -0.20 1.73 17.03
C THR A 15 1.04 1.02 16.47
N PRO A 16 1.91 1.72 15.72
CA PRO A 16 1.75 3.09 15.21
C PRO A 16 0.70 3.18 14.09
N THR A 17 0.09 4.35 13.95
CA THR A 17 -0.86 4.64 12.87
C THR A 17 -0.15 4.52 11.52
N PRO A 18 -0.75 3.87 10.51
CA PRO A 18 -0.10 3.70 9.21
C PRO A 18 0.12 5.06 8.57
N ARG A 19 1.39 5.38 8.26
CA ARG A 19 1.80 6.70 7.81
C ARG A 19 1.26 7.04 6.42
N ILE A 20 1.22 6.05 5.52
CA ILE A 20 0.51 6.14 4.24
C ILE A 20 -0.60 5.09 4.23
N LEU A 21 -1.84 5.55 4.10
CA LEU A 21 -3.03 4.72 3.90
C LEU A 21 -3.51 4.86 2.46
N LEU A 22 -3.45 3.78 1.69
CA LEU A 22 -3.98 3.71 0.34
C LEU A 22 -5.34 3.03 0.36
N LEU A 23 -6.39 3.75 -0.01
CA LEU A 23 -7.72 3.24 -0.22
C LEU A 23 -7.99 3.16 -1.72
N THR A 24 -8.48 2.01 -2.19
CA THR A 24 -8.80 1.82 -3.60
C THR A 24 -10.14 1.17 -3.78
N ASP A 25 -10.84 1.59 -4.82
CA ASP A 25 -12.11 1.01 -5.24
C ASP A 25 -12.11 0.67 -6.73
N THR A 26 -13.25 0.37 -7.33
CA THR A 26 -13.39 0.16 -8.78
C THR A 26 -14.62 0.88 -9.28
N ASN A 27 -14.83 0.94 -10.59
CA ASN A 27 -16.07 1.50 -11.14
C ASN A 27 -17.33 0.72 -10.71
N GLU A 28 -17.19 -0.52 -10.25
CA GLU A 28 -18.30 -1.36 -9.76
C GLU A 28 -18.68 -1.08 -8.30
N VAL A 29 -17.76 -0.51 -7.50
CA VAL A 29 -17.98 -0.28 -6.06
C VAL A 29 -17.39 1.05 -5.62
N ASN A 30 -18.15 1.83 -4.85
CA ASN A 30 -17.70 3.13 -4.37
C ASN A 30 -17.07 3.03 -2.97
N GLY A 31 -15.80 3.41 -2.86
CA GLY A 31 -15.03 3.43 -1.61
C GLY A 31 -15.12 4.72 -0.79
N ARG A 32 -15.82 5.78 -1.25
CA ARG A 32 -15.88 7.08 -0.57
C ARG A 32 -16.45 7.01 0.84
N GLY A 33 -17.41 6.10 1.08
CA GLY A 33 -17.96 5.90 2.43
C GLY A 33 -16.87 5.58 3.45
N LEU A 34 -15.96 4.68 3.09
CA LEU A 34 -14.79 4.33 3.89
C LEU A 34 -13.82 5.52 4.04
N LEU A 35 -13.52 6.24 2.96
CA LEU A 35 -12.69 7.44 3.01
C LEU A 35 -13.21 8.43 4.06
N TYR A 36 -14.51 8.71 4.01
CA TYR A 36 -15.16 9.63 4.94
C TYR A 36 -15.19 9.10 6.38
N THR A 37 -15.26 7.78 6.59
CA THR A 37 -15.10 7.18 7.93
C THR A 37 -13.74 7.55 8.55
N VAL A 38 -12.64 7.41 7.80
CA VAL A 38 -11.29 7.75 8.31
C VAL A 38 -11.19 9.25 8.61
N ILE A 39 -11.70 10.08 7.71
CA ILE A 39 -11.70 11.54 7.87
C ILE A 39 -12.50 11.94 9.11
N ASN A 40 -13.68 11.34 9.33
CA ASN A 40 -14.49 11.57 10.53
C ASN A 40 -13.78 11.16 11.83
N SER A 41 -12.91 10.14 11.79
CA SER A 41 -12.05 9.81 12.92
C SER A 41 -11.00 10.89 13.18
N HIS A 42 -10.35 11.40 12.15
CA HIS A 42 -9.41 12.51 12.28
C HIS A 42 -10.07 13.83 12.67
N LEU A 43 -11.34 14.04 12.32
CA LEU A 43 -12.13 15.18 12.81
C LEU A 43 -12.32 15.16 14.33
N ARG A 44 -12.13 14.02 15.01
CA ARG A 44 -12.11 13.93 16.47
C ARG A 44 -10.71 14.10 17.11
N SER A 45 -9.64 13.96 16.32
CA SER A 45 -8.23 14.15 16.74
C SER A 45 -7.87 15.65 16.86
N PRO A 46 -6.78 16.08 17.53
CA PRO A 46 -6.33 17.48 17.45
C PRO A 46 -5.74 17.90 16.09
N ALA A 47 -5.44 16.96 15.17
CA ALA A 47 -4.77 17.22 13.89
C ALA A 47 -5.62 18.03 12.90
N ASN A 48 -5.00 18.90 12.10
CA ASN A 48 -5.67 19.60 11.00
C ASN A 48 -5.71 18.70 9.75
N ILE A 49 -6.75 18.84 8.92
CA ILE A 49 -6.91 18.03 7.71
C ILE A 49 -6.71 18.92 6.49
N HIS A 50 -5.80 18.54 5.60
CA HIS A 50 -5.59 19.18 4.30
C HIS A 50 -6.13 18.25 3.23
N TYR A 51 -7.15 18.68 2.49
CA TYR A 51 -7.87 17.86 1.53
C TYR A 51 -7.70 18.41 0.11
N LEU A 52 -6.97 17.71 -0.74
CA LEU A 52 -6.88 17.98 -2.17
C LEU A 52 -7.99 17.23 -2.90
N HIS A 53 -8.93 17.97 -3.49
CA HIS A 53 -10.03 17.41 -4.25
C HIS A 53 -9.84 17.62 -5.76
N THR A 54 -10.04 16.58 -6.55
CA THR A 54 -9.93 16.63 -8.02
C THR A 54 -11.25 16.29 -8.72
N SER A 55 -12.22 15.73 -7.98
CA SER A 55 -13.48 15.24 -8.54
C SER A 55 -14.73 15.96 -7.99
N LEU A 56 -14.92 15.97 -6.67
CA LEU A 56 -16.08 16.59 -6.02
C LEU A 56 -15.76 18.01 -5.55
N ARG A 57 -16.77 18.89 -5.53
CA ARG A 57 -16.63 20.23 -4.97
C ARG A 57 -16.52 20.17 -3.45
N ALA A 58 -15.74 21.07 -2.86
CA ALA A 58 -15.59 21.16 -1.41
C ALA A 58 -16.93 21.25 -0.64
N GLN A 59 -17.94 21.94 -1.20
CA GLN A 59 -19.28 22.05 -0.58
C GLN A 59 -19.99 20.70 -0.46
N ASP A 60 -19.86 19.83 -1.47
CA ASP A 60 -20.47 18.51 -1.47
C ASP A 60 -19.77 17.60 -0.45
N ILE A 61 -18.44 17.64 -0.40
CA ILE A 61 -17.63 16.88 0.56
C ILE A 61 -17.98 17.28 1.99
N ARG A 62 -18.08 18.59 2.29
CA ARG A 62 -18.51 19.09 3.60
C ARG A 62 -19.89 18.58 4.00
N ARG A 63 -20.83 18.54 3.05
CA ARG A 63 -22.17 18.00 3.28
C ARG A 63 -22.14 16.51 3.62
N PHE A 64 -21.32 15.71 2.92
CA PHE A 64 -21.18 14.29 3.22
C PHE A 64 -20.54 14.03 4.58
N LEU A 65 -19.53 14.83 4.96
CA LEU A 65 -18.87 14.74 6.27
C LEU A 65 -19.73 15.30 7.42
N LYS A 66 -20.88 15.93 7.11
CA LYS A 66 -21.72 16.65 8.07
C LYS A 66 -20.89 17.69 8.87
N GLU A 67 -19.91 18.31 8.22
CA GLU A 67 -19.04 19.30 8.86
C GLU A 67 -19.78 20.64 8.97
N GLU A 68 -20.18 21.03 10.18
CA GLU A 68 -21.04 22.20 10.34
C GLU A 68 -20.32 23.55 10.26
N SER A 69 -18.99 23.63 10.46
CA SER A 69 -18.13 24.83 10.22
C SER A 69 -16.78 24.78 10.97
N SER A 70 -16.26 23.59 11.28
CA SER A 70 -15.15 23.44 12.25
C SER A 70 -13.82 24.09 11.83
N GLY A 71 -13.70 24.55 10.57
CA GLY A 71 -12.49 25.19 10.04
C GLY A 71 -11.26 24.28 10.07
N LYS A 72 -11.48 22.99 10.32
CA LYS A 72 -10.45 22.00 10.57
C LYS A 72 -9.97 21.34 9.29
N ILE A 73 -10.83 21.35 8.27
CA ILE A 73 -10.48 20.89 6.92
C ILE A 73 -10.19 22.10 6.04
N GLU A 74 -8.93 22.20 5.59
CA GLU A 74 -8.52 23.10 4.53
C GLU A 74 -8.65 22.36 3.19
N PHE A 75 -9.43 22.92 2.26
CA PHE A 75 -9.68 22.33 0.96
C PHE A 75 -8.81 23.00 -0.11
N TYR A 76 -8.21 22.18 -0.97
CA TYR A 76 -7.37 22.57 -2.09
C TYR A 76 -8.07 22.12 -3.38
N ASP A 77 -8.39 23.08 -4.27
CA ASP A 77 -9.15 22.81 -5.49
C ASP A 77 -8.23 22.41 -6.65
N GLY A 78 -8.10 21.11 -6.87
CA GLY A 78 -7.44 20.53 -8.04
C GLY A 78 -8.37 20.24 -9.22
N ALA A 79 -9.66 20.56 -9.12
CA ALA A 79 -10.67 20.20 -10.11
C ALA A 79 -10.99 21.34 -11.10
N SER A 80 -11.11 22.57 -10.59
CA SER A 80 -11.63 23.69 -11.39
C SER A 80 -10.61 24.25 -12.40
N ASP A 81 -9.34 24.33 -12.02
CA ASP A 81 -8.24 24.82 -12.86
C ASP A 81 -6.95 23.99 -12.62
N PRO A 82 -6.93 22.70 -12.98
CA PRO A 82 -5.84 21.78 -12.64
C PRO A 82 -4.47 22.20 -13.18
N CYS A 83 -4.44 22.96 -14.27
CA CYS A 83 -3.21 23.44 -14.88
C CYS A 83 -2.93 24.93 -14.59
N GLY A 84 -3.82 25.63 -13.89
CA GLY A 84 -3.65 27.05 -13.59
C GLY A 84 -3.71 27.95 -14.84
N TRP A 85 -4.50 27.59 -15.84
CA TRP A 85 -4.59 28.31 -17.11
C TRP A 85 -5.63 29.43 -17.11
N VAL A 86 -6.59 29.38 -16.18
CA VAL A 86 -7.74 30.30 -16.15
C VAL A 86 -7.45 31.49 -15.24
N SER A 87 -6.77 31.28 -14.13
CA SER A 87 -6.39 32.34 -13.19
C SER A 87 -4.93 32.77 -13.39
N ASP A 88 -4.65 34.07 -13.36
CA ASP A 88 -3.28 34.60 -13.34
C ASP A 88 -2.52 34.23 -12.06
N GLN A 89 -3.25 33.84 -11.00
CA GLN A 89 -2.74 33.33 -9.72
C GLN A 89 -3.62 32.15 -9.29
N PRO A 90 -3.40 30.93 -9.84
CA PRO A 90 -4.18 29.77 -9.45
C PRO A 90 -3.84 29.38 -8.01
N GLU A 91 -4.86 29.00 -7.24
CA GLU A 91 -4.67 28.61 -5.84
C GLU A 91 -3.85 27.32 -5.72
N VAL A 92 -4.07 26.41 -6.68
CA VAL A 92 -3.49 25.07 -6.81
C VAL A 92 -3.20 24.83 -8.29
N SER A 93 -2.02 24.28 -8.61
CA SER A 93 -1.73 23.70 -9.91
C SER A 93 -1.25 22.27 -9.74
N LEU A 94 -1.94 21.32 -10.36
CA LEU A 94 -1.58 19.91 -10.36
C LEU A 94 -0.31 19.62 -11.15
N GLN A 95 0.28 20.61 -11.84
CA GLN A 95 1.60 20.47 -12.46
C GLN A 95 2.75 20.65 -11.44
N GLN A 96 2.46 21.23 -10.28
CA GLN A 96 3.46 21.47 -9.24
C GLN A 96 3.60 20.27 -8.29
N PRO A 97 4.77 20.06 -7.68
CA PRO A 97 4.95 19.04 -6.64
C PRO A 97 3.91 19.18 -5.52
N LEU A 98 3.41 18.06 -5.00
CA LEU A 98 2.35 18.06 -3.96
C LEU A 98 2.73 18.89 -2.72
N GLN A 99 4.01 18.96 -2.38
CA GLN A 99 4.52 19.75 -1.26
C GLN A 99 4.23 21.25 -1.42
N GLU A 100 4.28 21.75 -2.66
CA GLU A 100 3.97 23.14 -3.00
C GLU A 100 2.45 23.38 -2.98
N ILE A 101 1.68 22.42 -3.50
CA ILE A 101 0.20 22.48 -3.50
C ILE A 101 -0.33 22.60 -2.07
N PHE A 102 0.17 21.77 -1.16
CA PHE A 102 -0.24 21.81 0.24
C PHE A 102 0.40 22.96 1.04
N ARG A 103 1.16 23.84 0.38
CA ARG A 103 1.79 25.04 0.97
C ARG A 103 2.51 24.74 2.28
N LEU A 104 3.22 23.61 2.36
CA LEU A 104 3.76 23.06 3.61
C LEU A 104 4.91 23.86 4.25
N GLY A 105 5.07 25.13 3.90
CA GLY A 105 5.82 26.09 4.70
C GLY A 105 5.76 27.49 4.10
N HIS A 106 5.22 28.46 4.86
CA HIS A 106 5.78 29.80 5.11
C HIS A 106 4.85 30.84 5.78
N ASN A 107 3.73 30.45 6.39
CA ASN A 107 3.02 31.36 7.31
C ASN A 107 3.30 30.96 8.75
N GLY A 108 4.25 31.69 9.35
CA GLY A 108 4.63 31.53 10.73
C GLY A 108 3.48 31.82 11.67
N ASP A 109 3.35 31.00 12.69
CA ASP A 109 3.15 31.51 14.04
C ASP A 109 3.76 30.51 15.03
N GLY A 110 4.39 31.03 16.07
CA GLY A 110 5.18 30.31 17.07
C GLY A 110 4.36 29.41 18.01
N SER A 111 3.31 28.77 17.51
CA SER A 111 2.49 27.80 18.24
C SER A 111 2.91 26.40 17.77
N GLY A 112 3.28 25.53 18.72
CA GLY A 112 3.90 24.22 18.47
C GLY A 112 3.32 23.47 17.26
N LYS A 113 4.22 22.92 16.42
CA LYS A 113 3.93 22.17 15.18
C LYS A 113 2.69 21.26 15.34
N ARG A 114 1.53 21.75 14.90
CA ARG A 114 0.28 20.98 14.94
C ARG A 114 0.38 19.87 13.89
N LYS A 115 0.00 18.66 14.27
CA LYS A 115 -0.01 17.51 13.37
C LYS A 115 -1.04 17.72 12.25
N ILE A 116 -0.70 17.25 11.06
CA ILE A 116 -1.46 17.41 9.83
C ILE A 116 -1.80 16.02 9.26
N VAL A 117 -3.04 15.83 8.84
CA VAL A 117 -3.49 14.70 8.06
C VAL A 117 -3.78 15.18 6.65
N MET A 118 -3.22 14.50 5.67
CA MET A 118 -3.30 14.90 4.27
C MET A 118 -4.17 13.90 3.52
N VAL A 119 -5.10 14.40 2.71
CA VAL A 119 -6.00 13.59 1.89
C VAL A 119 -5.85 13.99 0.44
N VAL A 120 -5.59 13.01 -0.41
CA VAL A 120 -5.58 13.18 -1.88
C VAL A 120 -6.72 12.34 -2.45
N ASP A 121 -7.79 13.03 -2.90
CA ASP A 121 -8.92 12.42 -3.60
C ASP A 121 -8.54 12.10 -5.05
N ARG A 122 -9.08 10.99 -5.57
CA ARG A 122 -8.90 10.48 -6.94
C ARG A 122 -7.51 10.76 -7.55
N LEU A 123 -6.49 10.10 -6.99
CA LEU A 123 -5.09 10.29 -7.40
C LEU A 123 -4.83 10.11 -8.91
N GLU A 124 -5.64 9.30 -9.59
CA GLU A 124 -5.59 9.13 -11.06
C GLU A 124 -5.68 10.45 -11.82
N ASP A 125 -6.43 11.44 -11.32
CA ASP A 125 -6.57 12.74 -11.98
C ASP A 125 -5.22 13.49 -11.98
N ILE A 126 -4.41 13.33 -10.92
CA ILE A 126 -3.09 13.93 -10.81
C ILE A 126 -2.08 13.24 -11.75
N THR A 127 -2.24 11.93 -11.99
CA THR A 127 -1.36 11.18 -12.90
C THR A 127 -1.44 11.66 -14.35
N HIS A 128 -2.52 12.35 -14.72
CA HIS A 128 -2.65 12.97 -16.04
C HIS A 128 -1.79 14.23 -16.20
N HIS A 129 -1.37 14.85 -15.09
CA HIS A 129 -0.65 16.13 -15.09
C HIS A 129 0.82 16.00 -14.65
N GLN A 130 1.20 14.90 -14.02
CA GLN A 130 2.55 14.66 -13.50
C GLN A 130 3.13 13.34 -13.98
N ASP A 131 4.46 13.31 -14.13
CA ASP A 131 5.19 12.06 -14.29
C ASP A 131 4.97 11.14 -13.07
N SER A 132 4.75 9.85 -13.33
CA SER A 132 4.45 8.87 -12.28
C SER A 132 5.57 8.73 -11.26
N LEU A 133 6.84 8.77 -11.68
CA LEU A 133 7.97 8.67 -10.75
C LEU A 133 8.08 9.93 -9.89
N HIS A 134 7.85 11.10 -10.49
CA HIS A 134 7.79 12.35 -9.74
C HIS A 134 6.67 12.33 -8.69
N LEU A 135 5.46 11.90 -9.06
CA LEU A 135 4.32 11.80 -8.15
C LEU A 135 4.60 10.86 -6.97
N ILE A 136 5.09 9.64 -7.23
CA ILE A 136 5.41 8.66 -6.19
C ILE A 136 6.48 9.19 -5.24
N ARG A 137 7.52 9.85 -5.75
CA ARG A 137 8.56 10.49 -4.93
C ARG A 137 7.97 11.61 -4.07
N SER A 138 7.15 12.47 -4.66
CA SER A 138 6.49 13.57 -3.94
C SER A 138 5.59 13.05 -2.83
N LEU A 139 4.81 11.99 -3.07
CA LEU A 139 3.98 11.32 -2.04
C LEU A 139 4.83 10.73 -0.90
N HIS A 140 5.94 10.09 -1.22
CA HIS A 140 6.83 9.51 -0.22
C HIS A 140 7.48 10.59 0.66
N LEU A 141 7.99 11.66 0.06
CA LEU A 141 8.57 12.81 0.77
C LEU A 141 7.53 13.53 1.63
N LEU A 142 6.32 13.71 1.09
CA LEU A 142 5.20 14.33 1.78
C LEU A 142 4.86 13.57 3.07
N ALA A 143 4.70 12.25 2.95
CA ALA A 143 4.44 11.41 4.10
C ALA A 143 5.58 11.45 5.13
N ALA A 144 6.83 11.55 4.68
CA ALA A 144 8.01 11.61 5.55
C ALA A 144 8.15 12.91 6.36
N GLY A 145 7.38 13.96 6.06
CA GLY A 145 7.42 15.23 6.80
C GLY A 145 7.08 15.08 8.29
N ASP A 146 7.81 15.79 9.15
CA ASP A 146 7.68 15.70 10.62
C ASP A 146 6.29 16.07 11.15
N ASN A 147 5.61 16.99 10.46
CA ASN A 147 4.30 17.49 10.86
C ASN A 147 3.17 16.60 10.32
N VAL A 148 3.47 15.65 9.42
CA VAL A 148 2.47 14.80 8.77
C VAL A 148 2.25 13.55 9.60
N GLU A 149 1.07 13.45 10.19
CA GLU A 149 0.64 12.29 10.97
C GLU A 149 0.24 11.12 10.08
N GLN A 150 -0.50 11.42 9.01
CA GLN A 150 -0.95 10.42 8.04
C GLN A 150 -1.24 11.06 6.67
N LEU A 151 -0.85 10.35 5.62
CA LEU A 151 -1.22 10.63 4.23
C LEU A 151 -2.22 9.58 3.75
N ILE A 152 -3.44 10.01 3.41
CA ILE A 152 -4.54 9.18 2.92
C ILE A 152 -4.65 9.40 1.42
N LEU A 153 -4.48 8.33 0.64
CA LEU A 153 -4.56 8.32 -0.81
C LEU A 153 -5.78 7.54 -1.23
N TYR A 154 -6.59 8.10 -2.12
CA TYR A 154 -7.76 7.43 -2.66
C TYR A 154 -7.73 7.42 -4.18
N CYS A 155 -7.92 6.25 -4.79
CA CYS A 155 -7.89 6.09 -6.25
C CYS A 155 -8.68 4.88 -6.77
N GLY A 156 -9.09 4.93 -8.04
CA GLY A 156 -9.71 3.81 -8.75
C GLY A 156 -8.66 2.77 -9.18
N ARG A 157 -8.79 1.53 -8.69
CA ARG A 157 -7.88 0.42 -9.00
C ARG A 157 -7.91 0.00 -10.48
N ASP A 158 -9.04 0.18 -11.14
CA ASP A 158 -9.29 -0.11 -12.55
C ASP A 158 -8.97 1.07 -13.48
N VAL A 159 -8.68 2.25 -12.92
CA VAL A 159 -8.30 3.46 -13.67
C VAL A 159 -6.79 3.69 -13.62
N MET A 160 -6.18 3.45 -12.46
CA MET A 160 -4.75 3.64 -12.25
C MET A 160 -3.89 2.64 -13.05
N PRO A 161 -2.79 3.08 -13.68
CA PRO A 161 -1.85 2.16 -14.31
C PRO A 161 -1.26 1.17 -13.30
N GLU A 162 -1.13 -0.10 -13.69
CA GLU A 162 -0.65 -1.18 -12.81
C GLU A 162 0.72 -0.89 -12.20
N SER A 163 1.64 -0.30 -12.99
CA SER A 163 2.97 0.09 -12.52
C SER A 163 2.92 1.11 -11.38
N VAL A 164 2.02 2.09 -11.48
CA VAL A 164 1.84 3.14 -10.47
C VAL A 164 1.12 2.58 -9.25
N LEU A 165 0.08 1.78 -9.44
CA LEU A 165 -0.61 1.11 -8.35
C LEU A 165 0.32 0.20 -7.55
N SER A 166 1.19 -0.56 -8.22
CA SER A 166 2.20 -1.39 -7.59
C SER A 166 3.19 -0.56 -6.76
N ALA A 167 3.67 0.56 -7.30
CA ALA A 167 4.53 1.50 -6.59
C ALA A 167 3.84 2.11 -5.36
N LEU A 168 2.57 2.52 -5.48
CA LEU A 168 1.76 3.02 -4.36
C LEU A 168 1.62 1.96 -3.27
N CYS A 169 1.21 0.75 -3.64
CA CYS A 169 1.13 -0.39 -2.73
C CYS A 169 2.46 -0.66 -2.03
N HIS A 170 3.61 -0.44 -2.69
CA HIS A 170 4.93 -0.62 -2.10
C HIS A 170 5.26 0.45 -1.05
N ILE A 171 5.00 1.73 -1.32
CA ILE A 171 5.27 2.81 -0.36
C ILE A 171 4.24 2.88 0.78
N SER A 172 3.02 2.37 0.57
CA SER A 172 1.96 2.43 1.58
C SER A 172 2.21 1.53 2.78
N SER A 173 1.94 2.05 3.98
CA SER A 173 1.99 1.27 5.24
C SER A 173 0.73 0.43 5.43
N ALA A 174 -0.41 0.92 4.96
CA ALA A 174 -1.67 0.19 4.90
C ALA A 174 -2.32 0.36 3.53
N VAL A 175 -2.88 -0.73 2.99
CA VAL A 175 -3.62 -0.75 1.73
C VAL A 175 -4.97 -1.40 1.97
N VAL A 176 -6.04 -0.75 1.49
CA VAL A 176 -7.42 -1.21 1.59
C VAL A 176 -8.01 -1.25 0.18
N HIS A 177 -8.32 -2.44 -0.29
CA HIS A 177 -9.00 -2.66 -1.56
C HIS A 177 -10.47 -2.95 -1.29
N VAL A 178 -11.36 -2.02 -1.65
CA VAL A 178 -12.81 -2.25 -1.63
C VAL A 178 -13.18 -3.20 -2.77
N LEU A 179 -14.00 -4.20 -2.47
CA LEU A 179 -14.41 -5.22 -3.42
C LEU A 179 -15.90 -5.09 -3.79
N PRO A 180 -16.26 -5.38 -5.06
CA PRO A 180 -17.66 -5.39 -5.52
C PRO A 180 -18.35 -6.68 -5.04
N SER A 181 -18.65 -6.76 -3.75
CA SER A 181 -19.32 -7.91 -3.14
C SER A 181 -20.58 -7.50 -2.37
N SER A 182 -21.50 -8.46 -2.20
CA SER A 182 -22.66 -8.34 -1.32
C SER A 182 -22.65 -9.52 -0.35
N PRO A 183 -22.38 -9.32 0.95
CA PRO A 183 -22.19 -8.04 1.65
C PRO A 183 -20.89 -7.29 1.25
N CYS A 184 -20.80 -6.00 1.57
CA CYS A 184 -19.62 -5.18 1.28
C CYS A 184 -18.38 -5.78 1.94
N SER A 185 -17.28 -5.89 1.19
CA SER A 185 -16.03 -6.46 1.71
C SER A 185 -14.80 -5.70 1.22
N CYS A 186 -13.68 -5.92 1.90
CA CYS A 186 -12.40 -5.35 1.54
C CYS A 186 -11.25 -6.33 1.80
N GLN A 187 -10.20 -6.20 0.99
CA GLN A 187 -8.89 -6.79 1.27
C GLN A 187 -8.00 -5.74 1.91
N LEU A 188 -7.44 -6.09 3.07
CA LEU A 188 -6.53 -5.26 3.83
C LEU A 188 -5.12 -5.84 3.76
N ILE A 189 -4.13 -4.98 3.54
CA ILE A 189 -2.71 -5.27 3.70
C ILE A 189 -2.14 -4.24 4.67
N LEU A 190 -1.63 -4.69 5.81
CA LEU A 190 -1.00 -3.83 6.82
C LEU A 190 0.46 -4.24 7.02
N LYS A 191 1.38 -3.29 6.84
CA LYS A 191 2.82 -3.48 7.05
C LYS A 191 3.19 -2.91 8.41
N LYS A 192 3.53 -3.78 9.36
CA LYS A 192 3.95 -3.37 10.70
C LYS A 192 5.41 -2.91 10.71
N PRO A 193 5.80 -2.04 11.67
CA PRO A 193 7.21 -1.66 11.86
C PRO A 193 8.14 -2.86 12.08
N SER A 194 7.62 -3.95 12.65
CA SER A 194 8.34 -5.22 12.82
C SER A 194 8.60 -5.98 11.51
N ARG A 195 8.35 -5.36 10.35
CA ARG A 195 8.37 -5.96 9.00
C ARG A 195 7.34 -7.07 8.77
N LYS A 196 6.49 -7.38 9.77
CA LYS A 196 5.38 -8.32 9.61
C LYS A 196 4.30 -7.72 8.71
N ILE A 197 3.91 -8.46 7.67
CA ILE A 197 2.80 -8.11 6.79
C ILE A 197 1.57 -8.90 7.24
N ILE A 198 0.47 -8.21 7.51
CA ILE A 198 -0.84 -8.78 7.83
C ILE A 198 -1.73 -8.61 6.61
N LYS A 199 -2.29 -9.71 6.12
CA LYS A 199 -3.34 -9.70 5.10
C LYS A 199 -4.65 -10.16 5.74
N ALA A 200 -5.73 -9.44 5.48
CA ALA A 200 -7.05 -9.78 5.99
C ALA A 200 -8.11 -9.54 4.91
N HIS A 201 -9.17 -10.34 4.95
CA HIS A 201 -10.38 -10.10 4.16
C HIS A 201 -11.53 -9.89 5.14
N GLU A 202 -12.08 -8.69 5.15
CA GLU A 202 -13.07 -8.26 6.13
C GLU A 202 -14.34 -7.78 5.42
N GLU A 203 -15.48 -8.33 5.83
CA GLU A 203 -16.82 -7.85 5.46
C GLU A 203 -17.24 -6.75 6.43
N PHE A 204 -17.93 -5.73 5.95
CA PHE A 204 -18.34 -4.58 6.75
C PHE A 204 -19.67 -3.99 6.27
N SER A 205 -20.33 -3.24 7.14
CA SER A 205 -21.45 -2.36 6.80
C SER A 205 -21.11 -0.93 7.23
N LEU A 206 -21.72 0.06 6.56
CA LEU A 206 -21.61 1.47 6.94
C LEU A 206 -22.98 1.96 7.36
N ASN A 207 -23.04 2.66 8.49
CA ASN A 207 -24.28 3.33 8.91
C ASN A 207 -24.45 4.71 8.24
N GLU A 208 -25.60 5.35 8.45
CA GLU A 208 -25.92 6.70 7.92
C GLU A 208 -24.99 7.82 8.43
N ASN A 209 -24.21 7.53 9.47
CA ASN A 209 -23.22 8.44 10.05
C ASN A 209 -21.79 8.09 9.62
N LEU A 210 -21.63 7.24 8.60
CA LEU A 210 -20.34 6.84 8.05
C LEU A 210 -19.42 6.18 9.09
N HIS A 211 -20.00 5.46 10.04
CA HIS A 211 -19.28 4.58 10.94
C HIS A 211 -19.38 3.14 10.46
N LEU A 212 -18.26 2.43 10.58
CA LEU A 212 -18.17 1.00 10.35
C LEU A 212 -19.00 0.23 11.37
N GLN A 213 -19.78 -0.75 10.89
CA GLN A 213 -20.56 -1.70 11.66
C GLN A 213 -20.39 -3.10 11.06
N ASP A 214 -20.84 -4.11 11.82
CA ASP A 214 -20.86 -5.53 11.43
C ASP A 214 -19.55 -6.06 10.82
N ILE A 215 -18.40 -5.60 11.33
CA ILE A 215 -17.12 -6.01 10.76
C ILE A 215 -16.83 -7.46 11.13
N GLN A 216 -16.76 -8.32 10.12
CA GLN A 216 -16.46 -9.72 10.28
C GLN A 216 -15.22 -10.07 9.47
N GLN A 217 -14.22 -10.65 10.14
CA GLN A 217 -13.13 -11.26 9.42
C GLN A 217 -13.68 -12.51 8.74
N SER A 218 -13.80 -12.44 7.42
CA SER A 218 -14.08 -13.65 6.66
C SER A 218 -12.88 -14.57 6.89
N LYS A 219 -13.13 -15.78 7.36
CA LYS A 219 -12.14 -16.84 7.19
C LYS A 219 -12.04 -16.97 5.69
N SER A 220 -10.91 -16.57 5.13
CA SER A 220 -10.51 -17.06 3.83
C SER A 220 -10.85 -18.54 3.83
N LYS A 221 -11.60 -19.01 2.83
CA LYS A 221 -11.29 -20.34 2.32
C LYS A 221 -9.87 -20.20 1.77
N GLU A 222 -8.90 -20.20 2.67
CA GLU A 222 -7.65 -20.89 2.40
C GLU A 222 -8.13 -22.27 2.01
N VAL A 223 -8.19 -22.50 0.69
CA VAL A 223 -7.96 -23.84 0.18
C VAL A 223 -6.69 -24.25 0.93
N PRO A 224 -6.77 -25.26 1.82
CA PRO A 224 -5.55 -25.76 2.42
C PRO A 224 -4.60 -25.99 1.26
N CYS A 225 -3.35 -25.60 1.39
CA CYS A 225 -2.31 -26.31 0.66
C CYS A 225 -2.31 -27.74 1.23
N SER A 226 -3.34 -28.51 0.88
CA SER A 226 -3.24 -29.94 0.76
C SER A 226 -2.37 -30.14 -0.46
N ASP A 227 -1.22 -30.75 -0.23
CA ASP A 227 -0.54 -31.56 -1.22
C ASP A 227 -1.59 -32.26 -2.10
N GLU A 228 -1.31 -32.28 -3.41
CA GLU A 228 -2.15 -32.79 -4.52
C GLU A 228 -2.94 -31.72 -5.28
N ASN A 229 -2.24 -31.02 -6.19
CA ASN A 229 -2.87 -30.39 -7.33
C ASN A 229 -2.04 -30.67 -8.60
N LEU A 230 -2.20 -31.87 -9.15
CA LEU A 230 -1.61 -32.26 -10.45
C LEU A 230 -1.95 -31.25 -11.56
N ASP A 231 -3.10 -30.58 -11.44
CA ASP A 231 -3.62 -29.65 -12.45
C ASP A 231 -2.87 -28.32 -12.47
N SER A 232 -2.32 -27.86 -11.35
CA SER A 232 -1.60 -26.57 -11.31
C SER A 232 -0.23 -26.64 -12.01
N VAL A 233 0.45 -27.80 -11.91
CA VAL A 233 1.70 -28.07 -12.62
C VAL A 233 1.44 -28.25 -14.11
N ALA A 234 0.31 -28.86 -14.49
CA ALA A 234 -0.10 -29.01 -15.88
C ALA A 234 -0.38 -27.66 -16.56
N ILE A 235 -1.03 -26.73 -15.84
CA ILE A 235 -1.30 -25.37 -16.35
C ILE A 235 0.00 -24.59 -16.52
N LEU A 236 0.93 -24.63 -15.55
CA LEU A 236 2.23 -23.98 -15.67
C LEU A 236 3.10 -24.59 -16.80
N ALA A 237 3.08 -25.92 -16.95
CA ALA A 237 3.80 -26.60 -18.02
C ALA A 237 3.23 -26.27 -19.41
N SER A 238 1.94 -25.95 -19.51
CA SER A 238 1.31 -25.54 -20.78
C SER A 238 1.65 -24.11 -21.21
N GLN A 239 2.06 -23.25 -20.26
CA GLN A 239 2.37 -21.84 -20.49
C GLN A 239 3.86 -21.55 -20.65
N THR A 240 4.73 -22.57 -20.58
CA THR A 240 6.17 -22.44 -20.76
C THR A 240 6.66 -23.45 -21.78
N THR A 241 7.69 -23.12 -22.57
CA THR A 241 8.33 -24.08 -23.50
C THR A 241 9.26 -25.06 -22.79
N PHE A 242 9.41 -24.92 -21.47
CA PHE A 242 10.23 -25.79 -20.64
C PHE A 242 9.38 -26.91 -20.06
N ASN A 243 9.70 -28.15 -20.41
CA ASN A 243 9.05 -29.30 -19.80
C ASN A 243 9.52 -29.45 -18.34
N LEU A 244 8.67 -29.06 -17.40
CA LEU A 244 8.94 -29.10 -15.97
C LEU A 244 8.67 -30.48 -15.34
N THR A 245 8.08 -31.42 -16.09
CA THR A 245 7.83 -32.78 -15.64
C THR A 245 8.74 -33.77 -16.36
N LEU A 246 9.44 -34.61 -15.58
CA LEU A 246 10.21 -35.72 -16.11
C LEU A 246 9.29 -36.92 -16.28
N THR A 247 9.39 -37.61 -17.42
CA THR A 247 8.76 -38.93 -17.56
C THR A 247 9.41 -39.95 -16.62
N ASP A 248 8.74 -41.05 -16.32
CA ASP A 248 9.29 -42.08 -15.43
C ASP A 248 10.65 -42.61 -15.93
N ASP A 249 10.77 -42.81 -17.25
CA ASP A 249 12.04 -43.20 -17.87
C ASP A 249 13.15 -42.17 -17.68
N GLN A 250 12.82 -40.87 -17.80
CA GLN A 250 13.78 -39.78 -17.58
C GLN A 250 14.19 -39.66 -16.12
N ARG A 251 13.26 -39.92 -15.19
CA ARG A 251 13.52 -39.92 -13.76
C ARG A 251 14.46 -41.06 -13.38
N ILE A 252 14.23 -42.25 -13.93
CA ILE A 252 15.09 -43.41 -13.77
C ILE A 252 16.48 -43.13 -14.37
N ALA A 253 16.55 -42.55 -15.57
CA ALA A 253 17.81 -42.18 -16.22
C ALA A 253 18.61 -41.14 -15.41
N LYS A 254 17.94 -40.12 -14.87
CA LYS A 254 18.56 -39.10 -13.99
C LYS A 254 19.10 -39.74 -12.71
N ASN A 255 18.33 -40.61 -12.06
CA ASN A 255 18.75 -41.24 -10.80
C ASN A 255 19.91 -42.23 -11.01
N ASN A 256 19.95 -42.87 -12.18
CA ASN A 256 21.04 -43.77 -12.56
C ASN A 256 22.26 -43.04 -13.16
N LEU A 257 22.18 -41.72 -13.34
CA LEU A 257 23.28 -40.92 -13.86
C LEU A 257 24.34 -40.74 -12.77
N LEU A 258 25.38 -41.57 -12.81
CA LEU A 258 26.57 -41.39 -11.98
C LEU A 258 27.27 -40.09 -12.37
N LEU A 259 27.37 -39.17 -11.40
CA LEU A 259 28.07 -37.91 -11.57
C LEU A 259 29.55 -38.17 -11.91
N PRO A 260 30.18 -37.34 -12.77
CA PRO A 260 31.55 -37.55 -13.22
C PRO A 260 32.56 -37.73 -12.08
N HIS A 261 32.39 -36.99 -10.98
CA HIS A 261 33.27 -37.07 -9.81
C HIS A 261 33.17 -38.42 -9.06
N THR A 262 32.02 -39.09 -9.10
CA THR A 262 31.83 -40.40 -8.46
C THR A 262 32.48 -41.54 -9.27
N ARG A 263 32.77 -41.33 -10.56
CA ARG A 263 33.46 -42.31 -11.41
C ARG A 263 34.96 -42.38 -11.13
N VAL A 264 35.55 -41.33 -10.56
CA VAL A 264 37.01 -41.23 -10.33
C VAL A 264 37.43 -41.94 -9.04
N GLN A 265 36.52 -42.10 -8.06
CA GLN A 265 36.83 -42.67 -6.75
C GLN A 265 37.12 -44.18 -6.75
N SER A 266 36.81 -44.92 -7.82
CA SER A 266 37.18 -46.34 -7.90
C SER A 266 38.67 -46.58 -8.21
N HIS A 267 39.38 -45.59 -8.79
CA HIS A 267 40.79 -45.74 -9.20
C HIS A 267 41.69 -44.53 -8.90
N GLY A 268 41.34 -43.67 -7.94
CA GLY A 268 42.28 -42.67 -7.42
C GLY A 268 41.64 -41.52 -6.66
N GLY A 269 42.14 -41.27 -5.45
CA GLY A 269 41.91 -40.05 -4.67
C GLY A 269 40.61 -40.02 -3.86
N HIS A 270 40.69 -40.39 -2.58
CA HIS A 270 39.66 -40.01 -1.61
C HIS A 270 39.89 -38.54 -1.23
N ILE A 271 38.93 -37.66 -1.50
CA ILE A 271 38.98 -36.28 -0.99
C ILE A 271 38.50 -36.34 0.46
N HIS A 272 39.45 -36.23 1.38
CA HIS A 272 39.17 -36.13 2.81
C HIS A 272 39.19 -34.64 3.16
N TYR A 273 38.02 -34.06 3.45
CA TYR A 273 37.95 -32.68 3.94
C TYR A 273 38.25 -32.71 5.44
N THR A 274 39.41 -32.20 5.82
CA THR A 274 39.68 -31.75 7.19
C THR A 274 39.43 -30.24 7.21
N PRO A 275 38.48 -29.74 8.00
CA PRO A 275 38.33 -28.30 8.22
C PRO A 275 39.65 -27.78 8.78
N ASP A 276 40.29 -26.83 8.11
CA ASP A 276 41.42 -26.10 8.68
C ASP A 276 40.88 -25.02 9.64
N ASP A 277 41.60 -24.74 10.72
CA ASP A 277 41.25 -23.72 11.74
C ASP A 277 41.19 -22.27 11.20
N VAL A 278 41.35 -22.11 9.88
CA VAL A 278 41.37 -20.86 9.11
C VAL A 278 40.29 -20.87 8.02
N ASP A 279 39.30 -21.78 8.11
CA ASP A 279 37.98 -21.59 7.51
C ASP A 279 37.28 -20.48 8.34
N ASP A 280 37.92 -19.32 8.26
CA ASP A 280 37.60 -18.08 8.92
C ASP A 280 36.19 -17.75 8.45
N TRP A 281 35.27 -17.83 9.40
CA TRP A 281 34.15 -16.92 9.41
C TRP A 281 34.73 -15.55 9.11
N ASP A 282 34.47 -15.02 7.91
CA ASP A 282 34.81 -13.65 7.54
C ASP A 282 34.05 -12.76 8.54
N ASP A 283 34.70 -12.45 9.66
CA ASP A 283 34.20 -11.59 10.74
C ASP A 283 34.21 -10.10 10.31
N ASP A 284 34.71 -9.80 9.11
CA ASP A 284 34.51 -8.51 8.45
C ASP A 284 33.06 -8.43 7.94
N ASP A 285 32.12 -8.15 8.86
CA ASP A 285 30.75 -7.78 8.52
C ASP A 285 30.81 -6.49 7.68
N PRO A 286 30.47 -6.52 6.37
CA PRO A 286 30.55 -5.34 5.51
C PRO A 286 29.56 -4.23 5.92
N ASP A 287 28.74 -4.46 6.94
CA ASP A 287 27.82 -3.49 7.53
C ASP A 287 28.46 -2.64 8.66
N ASP A 288 29.67 -2.96 9.16
CA ASP A 288 30.31 -2.24 10.28
C ASP A 288 30.79 -0.80 9.92
N ASP A 289 30.88 -0.48 8.63
CA ASP A 289 31.25 0.84 8.12
C ASP A 289 30.05 1.78 7.88
N LEU A 290 28.81 1.32 8.12
CA LEU A 290 27.57 2.06 7.81
C LEU A 290 27.15 3.09 8.88
N TYR A 291 28.12 3.78 9.48
CA TYR A 291 27.88 4.97 10.32
C TYR A 291 28.36 6.25 9.63
N ILE A 292 27.58 6.72 8.65
CA ILE A 292 27.65 8.07 8.08
C ILE A 292 26.26 8.63 7.81
#